data_AF-A0A1Q7V336-F1
#
_entry.id   AF-A0A1Q7V336-F1
#
_cell.length_a   1.000
_cell.length_b   1.000
_cell.length_c   1.000
_cell.angle_alpha   90.00
_cell.angle_beta   90.00
_cell.angle_gamma   90.00
#
_symmetry.space_group_name_H-M   'P 1'
#
loop_
_entity.id
_entity.type
_entity.pdbx_description
1 polymer ?
#
loop_
_entity_poly.entity_id
_entity_poly.type
_entity_poly.pdbx_seq_one_letter_code
_entity_poly.pdbx_strand_id
1 'polypeptide(L)'
;MYSTIPNQSIRVRNFLQSLYLSSAIRDCLTRGNSLYKKALVEHEKARLRASLRSQLRTIAERYREEVSDPIHIQHIRSLADHLTGIHGEILEAGKFPFGRAQKALNVYLKYRWCDDAAIRPPHCPFDEIIIGELALAKGISRSWTKMDSEDAYQAWVAAARKLANGESLPEWELRVYETATSKGTARAQALQFERLSREPKGNSRGWKFSREEIQRQIR
;
A
#
# COMPACT_ATOMS: atom_id res chain seq x y z
N MET A 1 15.01 24.62 -12.55
CA MET A 1 13.63 25.13 -12.35
C MET A 1 12.68 23.99 -12.65
N TYR A 2 12.19 23.28 -11.62
CA TYR A 2 11.22 22.22 -11.83
C TYR A 2 9.89 22.85 -12.22
N SER A 3 9.44 22.50 -13.41
CA SER A 3 8.19 22.95 -14.01
C SER A 3 7.04 22.62 -13.06
N THR A 4 6.43 23.65 -12.48
CA THR A 4 5.14 23.56 -11.79
C THR A 4 4.14 22.95 -12.75
N ILE A 5 3.74 21.71 -12.49
CA ILE A 5 2.63 21.06 -13.17
C ILE A 5 1.44 22.03 -13.07
N PRO A 6 0.79 22.41 -14.19
CA PRO A 6 -0.26 23.43 -14.17
C PRO A 6 -1.35 23.00 -13.21
N ASN A 7 -1.88 23.98 -12.47
CA ASN A 7 -3.02 23.86 -11.57
C ASN A 7 -4.11 22.96 -12.19
N GLN A 8 -4.11 21.68 -11.83
CA GLN A 8 -5.09 20.73 -12.34
C GLN A 8 -6.47 21.28 -12.00
N SER A 9 -7.36 21.35 -13.00
CA SER A 9 -8.76 21.73 -12.79
C SER A 9 -9.32 21.00 -11.56
N ILE A 10 -10.12 21.68 -10.73
CA ILE A 10 -10.77 21.10 -9.55
C ILE A 10 -11.44 19.76 -9.88
N ARG A 11 -11.95 19.61 -11.11
CA ARG A 11 -12.52 18.35 -11.61
C ARG A 11 -11.51 17.20 -11.68
N VAL A 12 -10.30 17.45 -12.20
CA VAL A 12 -9.22 16.46 -12.31
C VAL A 12 -8.75 16.05 -10.92
N ARG A 13 -8.50 17.01 -10.03
CA ARG A 13 -8.11 16.73 -8.64
C ARG A 13 -9.14 15.88 -7.92
N ASN A 14 -10.43 16.23 -8.03
CA ASN A 14 -11.51 15.45 -7.42
C ASN A 14 -11.58 14.02 -7.98
N PHE A 15 -11.37 13.87 -9.29
CA PHE A 15 -11.33 12.55 -9.93
C PHE A 15 -10.16 11.72 -9.41
N LEU A 16 -8.94 12.25 -9.40
CA LEU A 16 -7.75 11.54 -8.90
C LEU A 16 -7.90 11.15 -7.42
N GLN A 17 -8.31 12.09 -6.57
CA GLN A 17 -8.58 11.79 -5.16
C GLN A 17 -9.65 10.70 -4.99
N SER A 18 -10.64 10.64 -5.88
CA SER A 18 -11.64 9.59 -5.87
C SER A 18 -11.06 8.21 -6.14
N LEU A 19 -10.10 8.13 -7.07
CA LEU A 19 -9.37 6.90 -7.41
C LEU A 19 -8.44 6.48 -6.28
N TYR A 20 -7.71 7.43 -5.69
CA TYR A 20 -6.81 7.17 -4.55
C TYR A 20 -7.56 6.58 -3.36
N LEU A 21 -8.72 7.16 -3.02
CA LEU A 21 -9.60 6.64 -1.97
C LEU A 21 -10.07 5.23 -2.31
N SER A 22 -10.54 4.99 -3.53
CA SER A 22 -11.01 3.68 -3.96
C SER A 22 -9.90 2.62 -3.89
N SER A 23 -8.68 2.96 -4.31
CA SER A 23 -7.51 2.08 -4.21
C SER A 23 -7.15 1.77 -2.75
N ALA A 24 -7.05 2.80 -1.90
CA ALA A 24 -6.74 2.63 -0.47
C ALA A 24 -7.77 1.74 0.25
N ILE A 25 -9.06 1.98 -0.01
CA ILE A 25 -10.18 1.20 0.56
C ILE A 25 -10.14 -0.24 0.06
N ARG A 26 -9.94 -0.46 -1.24
CA ARG A 26 -9.84 -1.81 -1.79
C ARG A 26 -8.69 -2.56 -1.14
N ASP A 27 -7.49 -1.96 -1.11
CA ASP A 27 -6.28 -2.61 -0.63
C ASP A 27 -6.38 -2.99 0.85
N CYS A 28 -7.01 -2.15 1.68
CA CYS A 28 -7.15 -2.43 3.10
C CYS A 28 -8.30 -3.41 3.43
N LEU A 29 -9.31 -3.57 2.56
CA LEU A 29 -10.49 -4.42 2.84
C LEU A 29 -10.43 -5.81 2.19
N THR A 30 -9.79 -5.96 1.03
CA THR A 30 -9.83 -7.23 0.26
C THR A 30 -8.71 -8.20 0.58
N ARG A 31 -7.64 -7.73 1.23
CA ARG A 31 -6.45 -8.54 1.51
C ARG A 31 -6.57 -9.34 2.80
N GLY A 32 -5.94 -10.52 2.79
CA GLY A 32 -5.79 -11.43 3.93
C GLY A 32 -7.11 -12.05 4.40
N ASN A 33 -7.28 -12.13 5.72
CA ASN A 33 -8.41 -12.80 6.35
C ASN A 33 -9.73 -12.04 6.13
N SER A 34 -10.87 -12.74 6.24
CA SER A 34 -12.17 -12.06 6.18
C SER A 34 -12.26 -11.02 7.29
N LEU A 35 -12.49 -9.75 6.90
CA LEU A 35 -12.83 -8.67 7.83
C LEU A 35 -14.28 -8.80 8.33
N TYR A 36 -15.12 -9.39 7.50
CA TYR A 36 -16.57 -9.39 7.59
C TYR A 36 -17.07 -10.75 8.09
N LYS A 37 -18.16 -10.74 8.85
CA LYS A 37 -18.94 -11.95 9.13
C LYS A 37 -19.46 -12.60 7.84
N LYS A 38 -19.61 -13.92 7.80
CA LYS A 38 -19.91 -14.66 6.55
C LYS A 38 -21.25 -14.31 5.89
N ALA A 39 -22.27 -13.94 6.68
CA ALA A 39 -23.64 -13.71 6.21
C ALA A 39 -23.99 -12.21 6.12
N LEU A 40 -23.18 -11.42 5.40
CA LEU A 40 -23.36 -9.97 5.32
C LEU A 40 -23.89 -9.49 3.98
N VAL A 41 -24.80 -8.52 4.06
CA VAL A 41 -25.46 -7.94 2.89
C VAL A 41 -24.59 -6.81 2.32
N GLU A 42 -24.55 -6.69 1.00
CA GLU A 42 -23.64 -5.74 0.32
C GLU A 42 -23.88 -4.28 0.72
N HIS A 43 -25.11 -3.93 1.10
CA HIS A 43 -25.45 -2.58 1.58
C HIS A 43 -24.67 -2.18 2.83
N GLU A 44 -24.38 -3.12 3.74
CA GLU A 44 -23.65 -2.83 4.99
C GLU A 44 -22.16 -2.59 4.71
N LYS A 45 -21.59 -3.39 3.82
CA LYS A 45 -20.22 -3.19 3.33
C LYS A 45 -20.09 -1.84 2.61
N ALA A 46 -21.11 -1.46 1.83
CA ALA A 46 -21.14 -0.15 1.18
C ALA A 46 -21.16 1.00 2.20
N ARG A 47 -21.94 0.89 3.28
CA ARG A 47 -21.92 1.87 4.38
C ARG A 47 -20.56 1.99 5.04
N LEU A 48 -19.89 0.86 5.34
CA LEU A 48 -18.53 0.89 5.89
C LEU A 48 -17.55 1.59 4.95
N ARG A 49 -17.58 1.25 3.65
CA ARG A 49 -16.71 1.89 2.64
C ARG A 49 -16.97 3.39 2.57
N ALA A 50 -18.23 3.83 2.65
CA ALA A 50 -18.58 5.25 2.67
C ALA A 50 -18.06 5.98 3.92
N SER A 51 -18.19 5.36 5.10
CA SER A 51 -17.66 5.90 6.35
C SER A 51 -16.13 6.02 6.30
N LEU A 52 -15.44 4.95 5.90
CA LEU A 52 -13.99 4.93 5.73
C LEU A 52 -13.53 6.01 4.73
N ARG A 53 -14.22 6.14 3.58
CA ARG A 53 -13.92 7.17 2.58
C ARG A 53 -14.02 8.58 3.16
N SER A 54 -15.08 8.85 3.92
CA SER A 54 -15.30 10.16 4.54
C SER A 54 -14.21 10.48 5.56
N GLN A 55 -13.90 9.53 6.44
CA GLN A 55 -12.87 9.69 7.47
C GLN A 55 -11.48 9.90 6.88
N LEU A 56 -11.09 9.12 5.88
CA LEU A 56 -9.79 9.27 5.20
C LEU A 56 -9.62 10.68 4.62
N ARG A 57 -10.65 11.21 3.97
CA ARG A 57 -10.62 12.58 3.42
C ARG A 57 -10.45 13.62 4.52
N THR A 58 -11.23 13.52 5.60
CA THR A 58 -11.17 14.46 6.73
C THR A 58 -9.81 14.43 7.43
N ILE A 59 -9.28 13.25 7.70
CA ILE A 59 -8.00 13.07 8.38
C ILE A 59 -6.85 13.60 7.51
N ALA A 60 -6.86 13.32 6.20
CA ALA A 60 -5.78 13.69 5.30
C ALA A 60 -5.54 15.20 5.15
N GLU A 61 -6.56 16.04 5.35
CA GLU A 61 -6.37 17.50 5.29
C GLU A 61 -5.45 18.03 6.39
N ARG A 62 -5.26 17.28 7.48
CA ARG A 62 -4.34 17.63 8.58
C ARG A 62 -2.86 17.40 8.24
N TYR A 63 -2.56 16.72 7.11
CA TYR A 63 -1.19 16.34 6.73
C TYR A 63 -0.54 17.31 5.73
N ARG A 64 -1.13 18.51 5.56
CA ARG A 64 -0.48 19.64 4.90
C ARG A 64 0.60 20.27 5.77
N GLU A 65 0.52 20.03 7.08
CA GLU A 65 1.53 20.37 8.06
C GLU A 65 2.27 19.10 8.49
N GLU A 66 3.41 19.27 9.15
CA GLU A 66 4.16 18.15 9.69
C GLU A 66 3.40 17.50 10.86
N VAL A 67 3.18 16.19 10.76
CA VAL A 67 2.49 15.40 11.78
C VAL A 67 3.50 14.45 12.41
N SER A 68 3.64 14.51 13.74
CA SER A 68 4.54 13.63 14.49
C SER A 68 4.03 12.19 14.59
N ASP A 69 4.92 11.24 14.85
CA ASP A 69 4.58 9.81 14.99
C ASP A 69 3.44 9.56 16.00
N PRO A 70 3.43 10.13 17.23
CA PRO A 70 2.34 9.91 18.18
C PRO A 70 0.98 10.40 17.67
N ILE A 71 0.94 11.57 17.01
CA ILE A 71 -0.29 12.13 16.46
C ILE A 71 -0.78 11.28 15.28
N HIS A 72 0.13 10.83 14.42
CA HIS A 72 -0.23 9.96 13.32
C HIS A 72 -0.78 8.60 13.81
N ILE A 73 -0.15 8.00 14.82
CA ILE A 73 -0.66 6.78 15.47
C ILE A 73 -2.04 7.02 16.07
N GLN A 74 -2.26 8.15 16.73
CA GLN A 74 -3.56 8.53 17.27
C GLN A 74 -4.61 8.68 16.16
N HIS A 75 -4.28 9.26 15.01
CA HIS A 75 -5.19 9.33 13.86
C HIS A 75 -5.57 7.94 13.34
N ILE A 76 -4.63 7.00 13.28
CA ILE A 76 -4.91 5.60 12.90
C ILE A 76 -5.84 4.95 13.92
N ARG A 77 -5.56 5.09 15.21
CA ARG A 77 -6.39 4.53 16.29
C ARG A 77 -7.80 5.09 16.22
N SER A 78 -7.91 6.42 16.11
CA SER A 78 -9.20 7.12 16.00
C SER A 78 -10.01 6.65 14.79
N LEU A 79 -9.35 6.41 13.65
CA LEU A 79 -10.00 5.84 12.46
C LEU A 79 -10.53 4.42 12.72
N ALA A 80 -9.72 3.56 13.33
CA ALA A 80 -10.11 2.19 13.67
C ALA A 80 -11.29 2.16 14.65
N ASP A 81 -11.23 2.98 15.69
CA ASP A 81 -12.25 3.05 16.74
C ASP A 81 -13.56 3.65 16.20
N HIS A 82 -13.49 4.68 15.35
CA HIS A 82 -14.66 5.25 14.68
C HIS A 82 -15.40 4.21 13.82
N LEU A 83 -14.65 3.45 13.01
CA LEU A 83 -15.24 2.40 12.17
C LEU A 83 -15.79 1.26 13.01
N THR A 84 -15.12 0.93 14.11
CA THR A 84 -15.59 -0.07 15.08
C THR A 84 -16.91 0.35 15.72
N GLY A 85 -17.02 1.60 16.18
CA GLY A 85 -18.23 2.09 16.85
C GLY A 85 -19.47 2.08 15.95
N ILE A 86 -19.31 2.33 14.64
CA ILE A 86 -20.44 2.38 13.70
C ILE A 86 -20.73 1.00 13.07
N HIS A 87 -19.70 0.20 12.84
CA HIS A 87 -19.80 -1.01 12.02
C HIS A 87 -19.42 -2.30 12.77
N GLY A 88 -19.16 -2.27 14.08
CA GLY A 88 -18.68 -3.41 14.86
C GLY A 88 -19.53 -4.67 14.68
N GLU A 89 -20.84 -4.53 14.54
CA GLU A 89 -21.78 -5.64 14.34
C GLU A 89 -21.49 -6.49 13.09
N ILE A 90 -20.90 -5.90 12.05
CA ILE A 90 -20.59 -6.58 10.79
C ILE A 90 -19.12 -7.08 10.73
N LEU A 91 -18.31 -6.75 11.73
CA LEU A 91 -16.90 -7.11 11.74
C LEU A 91 -16.73 -8.47 12.44
N GLU A 92 -15.89 -9.34 11.88
CA GLU A 92 -15.67 -10.70 12.40
C GLU A 92 -15.26 -10.71 13.87
N ALA A 93 -14.33 -9.81 14.23
CA ALA A 93 -13.85 -9.65 15.60
C ALA A 93 -14.61 -8.57 16.39
N GLY A 94 -15.75 -8.09 15.89
CA GLY A 94 -16.46 -6.94 16.47
C GLY A 94 -15.70 -5.61 16.35
N LYS A 95 -14.54 -5.60 15.69
CA LYS A 95 -13.58 -4.48 15.66
C LYS A 95 -12.93 -4.33 14.29
N PHE A 96 -12.65 -3.08 13.92
CA PHE A 96 -11.85 -2.76 12.75
C PHE A 96 -10.36 -2.80 13.14
N PRO A 97 -9.55 -3.72 12.59
CA PRO A 97 -8.17 -3.89 13.02
C PRO A 97 -7.32 -2.64 12.79
N PHE A 98 -6.52 -2.24 13.79
CA PHE A 98 -5.58 -1.12 13.66
C PHE A 98 -4.67 -1.25 12.43
N GLY A 99 -4.17 -2.45 12.16
CA GLY A 99 -3.33 -2.71 11.00
C GLY A 99 -4.03 -2.50 9.65
N ARG A 100 -5.36 -2.62 9.57
CA ARG A 100 -6.13 -2.22 8.37
C ARG A 100 -6.32 -0.71 8.30
N ALA A 101 -6.52 -0.06 9.44
CA ALA A 101 -6.65 1.40 9.51
C ALA A 101 -5.35 2.09 9.07
N GLN A 102 -4.18 1.64 9.54
CA GLN A 102 -2.89 2.19 9.08
C GLN A 102 -2.70 1.98 7.58
N LYS A 103 -3.08 0.80 7.05
CA LYS A 103 -2.94 0.54 5.61
C LYS A 103 -3.81 1.48 4.80
N ALA A 104 -5.06 1.68 5.22
CA ALA A 104 -5.99 2.59 4.56
C ALA A 104 -5.47 4.04 4.55
N LEU A 105 -5.10 4.56 5.72
CA LEU A 105 -4.63 5.93 5.87
C LEU A 105 -3.31 6.15 5.12
N ASN A 106 -2.33 5.27 5.30
CA ASN A 106 -1.00 5.49 4.76
C ASN A 106 -0.97 5.32 3.24
N VAL A 107 -1.76 4.40 2.67
CA VAL A 107 -1.92 4.32 1.20
C VAL A 107 -2.54 5.60 0.65
N TYR A 108 -3.58 6.12 1.30
CA TYR A 108 -4.22 7.34 0.84
C TYR A 108 -3.27 8.55 0.93
N LEU A 109 -2.55 8.71 2.04
CA LEU A 109 -1.56 9.78 2.22
C LEU A 109 -0.40 9.65 1.22
N LYS A 110 0.06 8.44 0.91
CA LYS A 110 1.06 8.21 -0.13
C LYS A 110 0.59 8.75 -1.48
N TYR A 111 -0.61 8.38 -1.93
CA TYR A 111 -1.14 8.88 -3.20
C TYR A 111 -1.31 10.40 -3.20
N ARG A 112 -1.75 10.98 -2.07
CA ARG A 112 -1.86 12.43 -1.91
C ARG A 112 -0.50 13.11 -1.99
N TRP A 113 0.55 12.52 -1.42
CA TRP A 113 1.93 13.02 -1.52
C TRP A 113 2.49 12.92 -2.94
N CYS A 114 2.23 11.82 -3.66
CA CYS A 114 2.65 11.69 -5.06
C CYS A 114 2.00 12.72 -5.99
N ASP A 115 0.81 13.22 -5.66
CA ASP A 115 0.08 14.25 -6.44
C ASP A 115 0.35 15.67 -5.93
N ASP A 116 0.63 15.84 -4.64
CA ASP A 116 0.86 17.12 -3.97
C ASP A 116 2.02 17.01 -2.96
N ALA A 117 3.19 17.51 -3.35
CA ALA A 117 4.40 17.48 -2.52
C ALA A 117 4.27 18.27 -1.20
N ALA A 118 3.23 19.10 -1.02
CA ALA A 118 2.96 19.75 0.26
C ALA A 118 2.45 18.77 1.33
N ILE A 119 1.94 17.60 0.94
CA ILE A 119 1.52 16.56 1.88
C ILE A 119 2.75 15.82 2.40
N ARG A 120 2.89 15.72 3.72
CA ARG A 120 4.07 15.11 4.36
C ARG A 120 3.68 13.90 5.21
N PRO A 121 3.54 12.70 4.61
CA PRO A 121 3.22 11.50 5.37
C PRO A 121 4.42 11.12 6.27
N PRO A 122 4.24 10.98 7.59
CA PRO A 122 5.33 10.57 8.46
C PRO A 122 5.69 9.09 8.29
N HIS A 123 4.71 8.26 7.94
CA HIS A 123 4.84 6.81 7.79
C HIS A 123 4.47 6.35 6.38
N CYS A 124 5.06 5.24 5.95
CA CYS A 124 4.65 4.50 4.76
C CYS A 124 3.52 3.49 5.07
N PRO A 125 2.87 2.92 4.04
CA PRO A 125 1.91 1.85 4.25
C PRO A 125 2.61 0.53 4.58
N PHE A 126 2.40 0.00 5.79
CA PHE A 126 2.93 -1.31 6.17
C PHE A 126 2.03 -2.42 5.63
N ASP A 127 2.43 -3.05 4.53
CA ASP A 127 1.82 -4.29 4.02
C ASP A 127 2.77 -5.48 4.13
N GLU A 128 2.38 -6.59 3.51
CA GLU A 128 3.15 -7.83 3.54
C GLU A 128 4.55 -7.67 2.92
N ILE A 129 4.71 -6.84 1.89
CA ILE A 129 6.01 -6.60 1.26
C ILE A 129 6.89 -5.82 2.24
N ILE A 130 6.39 -4.68 2.71
CA ILE A 130 7.16 -3.81 3.60
C ILE A 130 7.47 -4.48 4.93
N ILE A 131 6.51 -5.20 5.53
CA ILE A 131 6.73 -5.95 6.76
C ILE A 131 7.69 -7.13 6.53
N GLY A 132 7.71 -7.71 5.34
CA GLY A 132 8.63 -8.78 4.95
C GLY A 132 10.10 -8.34 4.99
N GLU A 133 10.38 -7.06 4.74
CA GLU A 133 11.74 -6.50 4.82
C GLU A 133 12.19 -6.24 6.27
N LEU A 134 11.27 -6.24 7.25
CA LEU A 134 11.58 -5.81 8.62
C LEU A 134 12.24 -6.92 9.46
N ALA A 135 13.38 -6.57 10.06
CA ALA A 135 14.01 -7.36 11.12
C ALA A 135 13.29 -7.13 12.47
N LEU A 136 12.19 -7.86 12.69
CA LEU A 136 11.38 -7.75 13.91
C LEU A 136 11.76 -8.80 14.97
N ALA A 137 11.71 -8.39 16.24
CA ALA A 137 11.89 -9.27 17.39
C ALA A 137 10.86 -10.41 17.43
N LYS A 138 11.20 -11.50 18.10
CA LYS A 138 10.28 -12.63 18.33
C LYS A 138 9.05 -12.12 19.10
N GLY A 139 7.87 -12.60 18.69
CA GLY A 139 6.59 -12.22 19.31
C GLY A 139 5.89 -11.01 18.69
N ILE A 140 6.59 -10.19 17.90
CA ILE A 140 5.94 -9.10 17.16
C ILE A 140 5.19 -9.68 15.96
N SER A 141 3.88 -9.42 15.90
CA SER A 141 3.04 -9.85 14.78
C SER A 141 3.52 -9.23 13.46
N ARG A 142 3.48 -10.00 12.39
CA ARG A 142 3.70 -9.54 11.00
C ARG A 142 2.40 -9.38 10.22
N SER A 143 1.27 -9.79 10.79
CA SER A 143 -0.02 -9.80 10.08
C SER A 143 -0.75 -8.48 10.23
N TRP A 144 -0.49 -7.54 9.31
CA TRP A 144 -1.19 -6.24 9.30
C TRP A 144 -2.72 -6.35 9.16
N THR A 145 -3.24 -7.43 8.58
CA THR A 145 -4.70 -7.60 8.40
C THR A 145 -5.45 -7.94 9.68
N LYS A 146 -4.75 -8.44 10.71
CA LYS A 146 -5.29 -8.84 12.03
C LYS A 146 -4.69 -8.05 13.19
N MET A 147 -3.59 -7.34 12.96
CA MET A 147 -2.89 -6.59 14.01
C MET A 147 -3.77 -5.48 14.59
N ASP A 148 -3.79 -5.39 15.91
CA ASP A 148 -4.53 -4.37 16.66
C ASP A 148 -3.70 -3.67 17.77
N SER A 149 -2.39 -3.90 17.78
CA SER A 149 -1.46 -3.39 18.81
C SER A 149 -0.66 -2.19 18.28
N GLU A 150 -0.70 -1.08 19.01
CA GLU A 150 0.14 0.09 18.70
C GLU A 150 1.61 -0.20 18.92
N ASP A 151 1.97 -0.95 19.96
CA ASP A 151 3.37 -1.34 20.22
C ASP A 151 3.95 -2.15 19.07
N ALA A 152 3.17 -3.08 18.50
CA ALA A 152 3.59 -3.83 17.32
C ALA A 152 3.82 -2.89 16.12
N TYR A 153 2.94 -1.90 15.93
CA TYR A 153 3.08 -0.91 14.87
C TYR A 153 4.30 0.00 15.09
N GLN A 154 4.53 0.48 16.31
CA GLN A 154 5.72 1.26 16.67
C GLN A 154 7.00 0.47 16.45
N ALA A 155 7.00 -0.84 16.75
CA ALA A 155 8.12 -1.72 16.44
C ALA A 155 8.37 -1.80 14.92
N TRP A 156 7.32 -1.82 14.09
CA TRP A 156 7.47 -1.76 12.63
C TRP A 156 8.07 -0.43 12.17
N VAL A 157 7.57 0.70 12.70
CA VAL A 157 8.09 2.04 12.40
C VAL A 157 9.57 2.15 12.77
N ALA A 158 9.95 1.70 13.96
CA ALA A 158 11.33 1.71 14.42
C ALA A 158 12.24 0.84 13.54
N ALA A 159 11.79 -0.36 13.14
CA ALA A 159 12.54 -1.23 12.25
C ALA A 159 12.69 -0.61 10.85
N ALA A 160 11.63 -0.01 10.31
CA ALA A 160 11.65 0.66 9.02
C ALA A 160 12.60 1.87 9.01
N ARG A 161 12.60 2.70 10.06
CA ARG A 161 13.51 3.85 10.15
C ARG A 161 14.98 3.46 10.11
N LYS A 162 15.33 2.29 10.66
CA LYS A 162 16.70 1.73 10.55
C LYS A 162 17.06 1.38 9.11
N LEU A 163 16.11 0.83 8.34
CA LEU A 163 16.32 0.45 6.93
C LEU A 163 16.28 1.66 5.98
N ALA A 164 15.53 2.70 6.33
CA ALA A 164 15.46 3.94 5.57
C ALA A 164 16.77 4.75 5.65
N ASN A 165 17.57 4.59 6.72
CA ASN A 165 18.91 5.17 6.84
C ASN A 165 18.97 6.69 6.56
N GLY A 166 18.06 7.45 7.18
CA GLY A 166 17.96 8.91 7.03
C GLY A 166 16.99 9.38 5.94
N GLU A 167 16.55 8.48 5.06
CA GLU A 167 15.44 8.70 4.13
C GLU A 167 14.09 8.76 4.88
N SER A 168 13.10 9.48 4.32
CA SER A 168 11.74 9.43 4.84
C SER A 168 11.13 8.04 4.62
N LEU A 169 10.24 7.58 5.50
CA LEU A 169 9.61 6.27 5.33
C LEU A 169 8.84 6.10 4.00
N PRO A 170 8.09 7.11 3.51
CA PRO A 170 7.46 7.04 2.19
C PRO A 170 8.45 6.87 1.03
N GLU A 171 9.57 7.60 1.03
CA GLU A 171 10.60 7.48 -0.02
C GLU A 171 11.25 6.08 0.02
N TRP A 172 11.60 5.60 1.21
CA TRP A 172 12.12 4.24 1.39
C TRP A 172 11.17 3.17 0.85
N GLU A 173 9.87 3.32 1.11
CA GLU A 173 8.85 2.40 0.58
C GLU A 173 8.78 2.39 -0.94
N LEU A 174 8.89 3.56 -1.60
CA LEU A 174 8.93 3.65 -3.05
C LEU A 174 10.16 2.94 -3.62
N ARG A 175 11.34 3.11 -3.01
CA ARG A 175 12.56 2.41 -3.42
C ARG A 175 12.45 0.89 -3.28
N VAL A 176 11.83 0.40 -2.20
CA VAL A 176 11.52 -1.03 -2.03
C VAL A 176 10.55 -1.50 -3.11
N TYR A 177 9.51 -0.72 -3.41
CA TYR A 177 8.53 -1.02 -4.45
C TYR A 177 9.16 -1.10 -5.85
N GLU A 178 10.01 -0.15 -6.22
CA GLU A 178 10.77 -0.16 -7.49
C GLU A 178 11.65 -1.39 -7.62
N THR A 179 12.33 -1.76 -6.53
CA THR A 179 13.17 -2.95 -6.49
C THR A 179 12.33 -4.23 -6.67
N ALA A 180 11.18 -4.33 -6.01
CA ALA A 180 10.29 -5.48 -6.10
C ALA A 180 9.67 -5.63 -7.50
N THR A 181 9.23 -4.53 -8.11
CA THR A 181 8.65 -4.54 -9.46
C THR A 181 9.67 -4.85 -10.55
N SER A 182 10.89 -4.33 -10.43
CA SER A 182 12.00 -4.64 -11.34
C SER A 182 12.39 -6.11 -11.29
N LYS A 183 12.52 -6.69 -10.09
CA LYS A 183 12.78 -8.13 -9.89
C LYS A 183 11.63 -9.00 -10.44
N GLY A 184 10.38 -8.59 -10.23
CA GLY A 184 9.21 -9.28 -10.77
C GLY A 184 9.22 -9.32 -12.30
N THR A 185 9.58 -8.22 -12.93
CA THR A 185 9.70 -8.09 -14.40
C THR A 185 10.82 -8.98 -14.94
N ALA A 186 12.01 -8.94 -14.32
CA ALA A 186 13.13 -9.80 -14.70
C ALA A 186 12.80 -11.30 -14.55
N ARG A 187 12.12 -11.69 -13.46
CA ARG A 187 11.67 -13.07 -13.25
C ARG A 187 10.64 -13.51 -14.29
N ALA A 188 9.67 -12.66 -14.63
CA ALA A 188 8.67 -12.95 -15.65
C ALA A 188 9.33 -13.13 -17.04
N GLN A 189 10.29 -12.27 -17.38
CA GLN A 189 11.09 -12.39 -18.60
C GLN A 189 11.93 -13.68 -18.61
N ALA A 190 12.56 -14.05 -17.50
CA ALA A 190 13.33 -15.29 -17.39
C ALA A 190 12.45 -16.55 -17.55
N LEU A 191 11.25 -16.57 -16.96
CA LEU A 191 10.29 -17.66 -17.13
C LEU A 191 9.75 -17.74 -18.57
N GLN A 192 9.49 -16.59 -19.20
CA GLN A 192 9.11 -16.54 -20.61
C GLN A 192 10.24 -17.05 -21.52
N PHE A 193 11.48 -16.69 -21.22
CA PHE A 193 12.66 -17.19 -21.93
C PHE A 193 12.84 -18.71 -21.77
N GLU A 194 12.71 -19.23 -20.55
CA GLU A 194 12.77 -20.68 -20.27
C GLU A 194 11.65 -21.44 -21.00
N ARG A 195 10.44 -20.87 -21.06
CA ARG A 195 9.33 -21.44 -21.83
C ARG A 195 9.63 -21.45 -23.32
N LEU A 196 10.04 -20.32 -23.90
CA LEU A 196 10.34 -20.19 -25.33
C LEU A 196 11.52 -21.07 -25.77
N SER A 197 12.49 -21.31 -24.89
CA SER A 197 13.63 -22.20 -25.15
C SER A 197 13.30 -23.68 -25.03
N ARG A 198 12.16 -24.04 -24.42
CA ARG A 198 11.65 -25.42 -24.30
C ARG A 198 10.58 -25.77 -25.34
N GLU A 199 10.03 -24.79 -26.06
CA GLU A 199 9.07 -25.03 -27.13
C GLU A 199 9.78 -25.74 -28.31
N PRO A 200 9.40 -26.99 -28.63
CA PRO A 200 10.01 -27.72 -29.73
C PRO A 200 9.45 -27.17 -31.04
N LYS A 201 10.26 -26.31 -31.68
CA LYS A 201 10.08 -25.64 -32.98
C LYS A 201 9.48 -24.24 -32.88
N GLY A 202 10.22 -23.31 -33.49
CA GLY A 202 9.95 -21.88 -33.51
C GLY A 202 8.54 -21.52 -33.98
N ASN A 203 8.11 -20.32 -33.58
CA ASN A 203 6.81 -19.79 -33.96
C ASN A 203 6.64 -19.72 -35.49
N SER A 204 5.40 -19.61 -35.93
CA SER A 204 4.96 -19.50 -37.33
C SER A 204 5.51 -18.30 -38.12
N ARG A 205 6.37 -17.46 -37.53
CA ARG A 205 7.06 -16.32 -38.15
C ARG A 205 8.57 -16.55 -38.34
N GLY A 206 9.10 -17.75 -38.06
CA GLY A 206 10.40 -18.19 -38.58
C GLY A 206 11.64 -17.51 -37.99
N TRP A 207 11.57 -16.94 -36.78
CA TRP A 207 12.76 -16.38 -36.14
C TRP A 207 13.62 -17.49 -35.51
N LYS A 208 14.75 -17.79 -36.14
CA LYS A 208 15.83 -18.62 -35.57
C LYS A 208 16.84 -17.68 -34.93
N PHE A 209 16.89 -17.63 -33.62
CA PHE A 209 18.07 -17.08 -32.95
C PHE A 209 18.82 -18.21 -32.29
N SER A 210 20.09 -18.36 -32.67
CA SER A 210 21.00 -19.25 -31.96
C SER A 210 21.34 -18.67 -30.58
N ARG A 211 21.69 -19.54 -29.62
CA ARG A 211 22.12 -19.13 -28.27
C ARG A 211 23.26 -18.10 -28.30
N GLU A 212 24.10 -18.15 -29.33
CA GLU A 212 25.27 -17.29 -29.52
C GLU A 212 24.91 -15.87 -30.01
N GLU A 213 23.87 -15.74 -30.85
CA GLU A 213 23.39 -14.43 -31.31
C GLU A 213 22.69 -13.63 -30.20
N ILE A 214 22.04 -14.34 -29.27
CA ILE A 214 21.33 -13.72 -28.14
C ILE A 214 22.32 -13.19 -27.09
N GLN A 215 23.46 -13.86 -26.87
CA GLN A 215 24.47 -13.40 -25.91
C GLN A 215 25.20 -12.11 -26.35
N ARG A 216 25.24 -11.80 -27.65
CA ARG A 216 25.80 -10.52 -28.15
C ARG A 216 24.92 -9.31 -27.89
N GLN A 217 23.61 -9.47 -27.76
CA GLN A 217 22.67 -8.36 -27.59
C GLN A 217 22.50 -7.91 -26.13
N ILE A 218 23.12 -8.62 -25.17
CA ILE A 218 23.03 -8.36 -23.72
C ILE A 218 24.30 -7.61 -23.19
N ARG A 219 25.20 -7.15 -24.07
CA ARG A 219 26.29 -6.23 -23.68
C ARG A 219 25.92 -4.78 -23.95
#